data_AF-A0A954KWK8-F1
#
_entry.id   AF-A0A954KWK8-F1
#
_cell.length_a   1.000
_cell.length_b   1.000
_cell.length_c   1.000
_cell.angle_alpha   90.00
_cell.angle_beta   90.00
_cell.angle_gamma   90.00
#
_symmetry.space_group_name_H-M   'P 1'
#
loop_
_entity.id
_entity.type
_entity.pdbx_description
1 polymer ?
#
loop_
_entity_poly.entity_id
_entity_poly.type
_entity_poly.pdbx_seq_one_letter_code
_entity_poly.pdbx_strand_id
1 'polypeptide(L)'
;MPRATVSTEQPEDECSDTSSPRADIQQPGSEHENDTPVYSSSFYIAFAANIALVVANTMSFRFAELVKFLEGSEETTGRIVSFGLVVSLFIRVLAGRAMDRFGIRRIWMLSGLSFLVGSLWIMLATDLSWSIYVARCVFIVGLATMFACSVSHIQQKAPPLRRTEVIGTFGASGFLGMILGAQLVDFFFRLIPESAFRYQLVFGWIFLMGLFNVCMALWLTSGDAVRPLEDKRSLKALLSTHFPASILLVTVMMGLGFSVTTVFLTRYTTSLHLRGPSTFFSAYAITAFSMRFVARRWSNIMGRHRM
;
A
#
# COMPACT_ATOMS: atom_id res chain seq x y z
N MET A 1 22.69 -21.46 101.46
CA MET A 1 22.44 -20.21 100.70
C MET A 1 21.02 -20.26 100.13
N PRO A 2 20.24 -19.17 100.16
CA PRO A 2 18.77 -19.23 100.23
C PRO A 2 18.01 -18.67 99.01
N ARG A 3 16.73 -19.09 98.91
CA ARG A 3 15.47 -18.42 98.48
C ARG A 3 15.32 -17.62 97.15
N ALA A 4 14.43 -18.14 96.30
CA ALA A 4 13.07 -17.64 95.94
C ALA A 4 12.81 -16.21 95.39
N THR A 5 11.91 -16.21 94.37
CA THR A 5 10.80 -15.26 94.02
C THR A 5 11.04 -13.93 93.25
N VAL A 6 10.50 -13.91 92.01
CA VAL A 6 9.42 -13.04 91.45
C VAL A 6 9.45 -11.53 91.77
N SER A 7 9.52 -10.64 90.75
CA SER A 7 8.37 -9.87 90.20
C SER A 7 8.78 -8.62 89.38
N THR A 8 8.07 -8.42 88.24
CA THR A 8 7.56 -7.17 87.60
C THR A 8 8.34 -5.84 87.65
N GLU A 9 8.57 -5.22 86.47
CA GLU A 9 7.93 -3.95 86.00
C GLU A 9 8.55 -3.46 84.66
N GLN A 10 7.69 -3.02 83.72
CA GLN A 10 8.06 -2.15 82.57
C GLN A 10 8.37 -0.73 83.08
N PRO A 11 9.15 0.12 82.36
CA PRO A 11 8.58 1.02 81.34
C PRO A 11 9.51 1.32 80.13
N GLU A 12 8.91 1.58 78.95
CA GLU A 12 9.01 2.81 78.12
C GLU A 12 10.37 3.09 77.44
N ASP A 13 10.44 3.05 76.10
CA ASP A 13 10.35 4.26 75.26
C ASP A 13 10.64 4.04 73.76
N GLU A 14 10.10 4.96 72.95
CA GLU A 14 10.51 5.42 71.62
C GLU A 14 10.08 4.71 70.30
N CYS A 15 8.90 5.16 69.84
CA CYS A 15 8.71 6.07 68.69
C CYS A 15 9.02 5.64 67.23
N SER A 16 7.96 5.82 66.43
CA SER A 16 7.92 6.35 65.04
C SER A 16 7.95 5.39 63.85
N ASP A 17 6.74 5.13 63.35
CA ASP A 17 6.33 5.24 61.95
C ASP A 17 7.46 5.42 60.92
N THR A 18 7.90 4.32 60.31
CA THR A 18 8.56 4.35 59.01
C THR A 18 7.53 4.65 57.92
N SER A 19 7.09 5.90 57.86
CA SER A 19 6.46 6.49 56.69
C SER A 19 7.54 6.73 55.63
N SER A 20 7.90 5.69 54.89
CA SER A 20 8.66 5.88 53.64
C SER A 20 7.74 6.62 52.67
N PRO A 21 8.09 7.83 52.19
CA PRO A 21 7.31 8.47 51.14
C PRO A 21 7.41 7.58 49.90
N ARG A 22 6.28 7.06 49.45
CA ARG A 22 6.16 6.59 48.07
C ARG A 22 6.47 7.81 47.22
N ALA A 23 7.71 7.87 46.72
CA ALA A 23 8.04 8.75 45.62
C ALA A 23 7.06 8.42 44.51
N ASP A 24 6.11 9.33 44.29
CA ASP A 24 5.34 9.39 43.07
C ASP A 24 6.37 9.40 41.93
N ILE A 25 6.54 8.25 41.29
CA ILE A 25 7.16 8.19 39.97
C ILE A 25 6.09 8.80 39.06
N GLN A 26 5.98 10.12 39.09
CA GLN A 26 5.35 10.89 38.05
C GLN A 26 6.11 10.55 36.78
N GLN A 27 5.59 9.63 35.97
CA GLN A 27 6.10 9.37 34.63
C GLN A 27 5.98 10.68 33.84
N PRO A 28 7.07 11.38 33.50
CA PRO A 28 6.99 12.54 32.65
C PRO A 28 6.96 11.99 31.22
N GLY A 29 5.77 11.73 30.66
CA GLY A 29 5.68 11.40 29.24
C GLY A 29 4.38 10.81 28.67
N SER A 30 3.41 10.37 29.48
CA SER A 30 2.28 9.60 28.92
C SER A 30 1.13 10.41 28.31
N GLU A 31 1.06 11.73 28.53
CA GLU A 31 -0.08 12.54 28.07
C GLU A 31 0.16 13.31 26.77
N HIS A 32 1.40 13.55 26.35
CA HIS A 32 1.69 14.35 25.15
C HIS A 32 2.06 13.55 23.89
N GLU A 33 2.31 12.24 23.98
CA GLU A 33 2.64 11.43 22.78
C GLU A 33 1.39 11.04 21.95
N ASN A 34 0.19 11.15 22.54
CA ASN A 34 -1.08 10.83 21.90
C ASN A 34 -1.68 11.97 21.04
N ASP A 35 -1.12 13.18 21.13
CA ASP A 35 -1.69 14.40 20.53
C ASP A 35 -1.14 14.75 19.15
N THR A 36 -0.25 13.94 18.58
CA THR A 36 0.10 14.15 17.16
C THR A 36 -1.10 13.80 16.27
N PRO A 37 -1.65 14.76 15.50
CA PRO A 37 -2.81 14.50 14.68
C PRO A 37 -2.44 13.51 13.58
N VAL A 38 -2.87 12.27 13.76
CA VAL A 38 -2.65 11.16 12.82
C VAL A 38 -3.21 11.44 11.43
N TYR A 39 -4.33 12.18 11.38
CA TYR A 39 -4.98 12.63 10.15
C TYR A 39 -4.57 14.08 9.82
N SER A 40 -3.29 14.27 9.49
CA SER A 40 -2.77 15.56 9.05
C SER A 40 -3.08 15.85 7.58
N SER A 41 -2.90 17.11 7.13
CA SER A 41 -3.03 17.47 5.71
C SER A 41 -2.15 16.61 4.80
N SER A 42 -0.96 16.21 5.28
CA SER A 42 -0.07 15.28 4.57
C SER A 42 -0.70 13.92 4.33
N PHE A 43 -1.47 13.39 5.30
CA PHE A 43 -2.18 12.13 5.15
C PHE A 43 -3.24 12.22 4.04
N TYR A 44 -4.05 13.27 4.02
CA TYR A 44 -5.09 13.45 3.01
C TYR A 44 -4.52 13.65 1.59
N ILE A 45 -3.39 14.36 1.47
CA ILE A 45 -2.67 14.50 0.19
C ILE A 45 -2.18 13.13 -0.30
N ALA A 46 -1.53 12.35 0.57
CA ALA A 46 -1.11 10.99 0.24
C ALA A 46 -2.29 10.07 -0.10
N PHE A 47 -3.40 10.22 0.62
CA PHE A 47 -4.63 9.49 0.39
C PHE A 47 -5.19 9.78 -1.00
N ALA A 48 -5.30 11.06 -1.38
CA ALA A 48 -5.74 11.49 -2.70
C ALA A 48 -4.78 11.03 -3.81
N ALA A 49 -3.46 11.14 -3.59
CA ALA A 49 -2.44 10.65 -4.53
C ALA A 49 -2.59 9.14 -4.77
N ASN A 50 -2.84 8.36 -3.70
CA ASN A 50 -3.03 6.92 -3.83
C ASN A 50 -4.34 6.55 -4.52
N ILE A 51 -5.44 7.30 -4.29
CA ILE A 51 -6.68 7.14 -5.07
C ILE A 51 -6.37 7.28 -6.56
N ALA A 52 -5.71 8.36 -6.96
CA ALA A 52 -5.38 8.60 -8.36
C ALA A 52 -4.53 7.46 -8.96
N LEU A 53 -3.52 7.00 -8.22
CA LEU A 53 -2.69 5.87 -8.65
C LEU A 53 -3.50 4.58 -8.84
N VAL A 54 -4.44 4.30 -7.94
CA VAL A 54 -5.27 3.10 -8.01
C VAL A 54 -6.36 3.21 -9.07
N VAL A 55 -6.90 4.41 -9.31
CA VAL A 55 -7.74 4.71 -10.49
C VAL A 55 -6.98 4.36 -11.76
N ALA A 56 -5.75 4.86 -11.90
CA ALA A 56 -4.91 4.60 -13.06
C ALA A 56 -4.61 3.09 -13.25
N ASN A 57 -4.29 2.38 -12.16
CA ASN A 57 -4.10 0.94 -12.20
C ASN A 57 -5.36 0.20 -12.65
N THR A 58 -6.53 0.59 -12.13
CA THR A 58 -7.80 -0.09 -12.44
C THR A 58 -8.22 0.14 -13.88
N MET A 59 -8.07 1.37 -14.39
CA MET A 59 -8.30 1.67 -15.80
C MET A 59 -7.38 0.84 -16.71
N SER A 60 -6.15 0.57 -16.27
CA SER A 60 -5.21 -0.27 -17.00
C SER A 60 -5.67 -1.72 -17.16
N PHE A 61 -6.69 -2.22 -16.45
CA PHE A 61 -7.22 -3.57 -16.66
C PHE A 61 -7.82 -3.76 -18.06
N ARG A 62 -8.30 -2.67 -18.70
CA ARG A 62 -8.72 -2.69 -20.11
C ARG A 62 -7.57 -2.74 -21.12
N PHE A 63 -6.32 -2.91 -20.67
CA PHE A 63 -5.17 -3.14 -21.56
C PHE A 63 -5.37 -4.35 -22.48
N ALA A 64 -6.06 -5.40 -21.99
CA ALA A 64 -6.41 -6.55 -22.82
C ALA A 64 -7.16 -6.13 -24.09
N GLU A 65 -8.07 -5.15 -23.98
CA GLU A 65 -8.89 -4.66 -25.09
C GLU A 65 -8.09 -3.86 -26.11
N LEU A 66 -7.12 -3.07 -25.65
CA LEU A 66 -6.14 -2.45 -26.55
C LEU A 66 -5.39 -3.52 -27.36
N VAL A 67 -4.92 -4.59 -26.72
CA VAL A 67 -4.18 -5.65 -27.41
C VAL A 67 -5.02 -6.30 -28.51
N LYS A 68 -6.32 -6.55 -28.27
CA LYS A 68 -7.22 -7.09 -29.32
C LYS A 68 -7.52 -6.08 -30.42
N PHE A 69 -7.66 -4.80 -30.08
CA PHE A 69 -7.83 -3.75 -31.08
C PHE A 69 -6.61 -3.69 -32.02
N LEU A 70 -5.42 -3.96 -31.49
CA LEU A 70 -4.18 -4.13 -32.25
C LEU A 70 -4.01 -5.56 -32.83
N GLU A 71 -5.11 -6.27 -33.06
CA GLU A 71 -5.18 -7.62 -33.65
C GLU A 71 -4.47 -8.73 -32.86
N GLY A 72 -4.19 -8.50 -31.57
CA GLY A 72 -3.57 -9.46 -30.67
C GLY A 72 -4.54 -10.49 -30.08
N SER A 73 -4.02 -11.68 -29.77
CA SER A 73 -4.76 -12.75 -29.10
C SER A 73 -4.77 -12.60 -27.56
N GLU A 74 -5.61 -13.39 -26.91
CA GLU A 74 -5.62 -13.51 -25.44
C GLU A 74 -4.30 -14.06 -24.90
N GLU A 75 -3.69 -14.99 -25.65
CA GLU A 75 -2.37 -15.51 -25.31
C GLU A 75 -1.31 -14.42 -25.34
N THR A 76 -1.32 -13.55 -26.36
CA THR A 76 -0.38 -12.43 -26.45
C THR A 76 -0.59 -11.44 -25.29
N THR A 77 -1.84 -11.14 -24.95
CA THR A 77 -2.16 -10.31 -23.78
C THR A 77 -1.58 -10.93 -22.50
N GLY A 78 -1.83 -12.22 -22.28
CA GLY A 78 -1.33 -12.95 -21.13
C GLY A 78 0.19 -12.93 -21.05
N ARG A 79 0.89 -13.17 -22.17
CA ARG A 79 2.35 -13.10 -22.26
C ARG A 79 2.89 -11.72 -21.89
N ILE A 80 2.33 -10.64 -22.45
CA ILE A 80 2.75 -9.26 -22.16
C ILE A 80 2.57 -8.94 -20.67
N VAL A 81 1.39 -9.25 -20.12
CA VAL A 81 1.09 -8.95 -18.71
C VAL A 81 1.96 -9.78 -17.78
N SER A 82 2.08 -11.09 -17.99
CA SER A 82 2.90 -11.97 -17.16
C SER A 82 4.37 -11.57 -17.19
N PHE A 83 4.92 -11.21 -18.37
CA PHE A 83 6.29 -10.70 -18.47
C PHE A 83 6.49 -9.44 -17.62
N GLY A 84 5.56 -8.48 -17.71
CA GLY A 84 5.57 -7.29 -16.87
C GLY A 84 5.49 -7.58 -15.38
N LEU A 85 4.66 -8.54 -14.96
CA LEU A 85 4.51 -8.94 -13.55
C LEU A 85 5.80 -9.56 -13.00
N VAL A 86 6.46 -10.45 -13.76
CA VAL A 86 7.73 -11.06 -13.37
C VAL A 86 8.80 -9.98 -13.20
N VAL A 87 8.96 -9.09 -14.18
CA VAL A 87 9.91 -7.97 -14.10
C VAL A 87 9.61 -7.07 -12.89
N SER A 88 8.34 -6.73 -12.67
CA SER A 88 7.90 -5.90 -11.54
C SER A 88 8.19 -6.55 -10.17
N LEU A 89 8.12 -7.88 -10.07
CA LEU A 89 8.45 -8.61 -8.85
C LEU A 89 9.93 -8.45 -8.50
N PHE A 90 10.83 -8.63 -9.46
CA PHE A 90 12.27 -8.42 -9.26
C PHE A 90 12.57 -6.96 -8.90
N ILE A 91 11.99 -6.01 -9.63
CA ILE A 91 12.23 -4.58 -9.38
C ILE A 91 11.71 -4.16 -8.01
N ARG A 92 10.61 -4.73 -7.49
CA ARG A 92 10.13 -4.39 -6.15
C ARG A 92 11.15 -4.69 -5.04
N VAL A 93 11.90 -5.78 -5.15
CA VAL A 93 12.98 -6.10 -4.19
C VAL A 93 14.10 -5.07 -4.26
N LEU A 94 14.50 -4.68 -5.48
CA LEU A 94 15.52 -3.66 -5.70
C LEU A 94 15.05 -2.27 -5.24
N ALA A 95 13.79 -1.94 -5.53
CA ALA A 95 13.15 -0.68 -5.19
C ALA A 95 13.07 -0.50 -3.66
N GLY A 96 12.79 -1.56 -2.90
CA GLY A 96 12.87 -1.54 -1.44
C GLY A 96 14.23 -1.04 -0.94
N ARG A 97 15.31 -1.70 -1.37
CA ARG A 97 16.69 -1.28 -1.02
C ARG A 97 17.03 0.11 -1.53
N ALA A 98 16.54 0.45 -2.72
CA ALA A 98 16.77 1.77 -3.31
C ALA A 98 16.06 2.87 -2.51
N MET A 99 14.85 2.62 -1.99
CA MET A 99 14.12 3.55 -1.13
C MET A 99 14.88 3.79 0.18
N ASP A 100 15.43 2.75 0.78
CA ASP A 100 16.21 2.85 2.02
C ASP A 100 17.53 3.61 1.80
N ARG A 101 18.22 3.33 0.69
CA ARG A 101 19.55 3.91 0.38
C ARG A 101 19.49 5.33 -0.17
N PHE A 102 18.61 5.59 -1.14
CA PHE A 102 18.56 6.85 -1.87
C PHE A 102 17.44 7.79 -1.39
N GLY A 103 16.60 7.31 -0.48
CA GLY A 103 15.45 8.02 0.06
C GLY A 103 14.20 7.86 -0.81
N ILE A 104 13.04 7.83 -0.14
CA ILE A 104 11.73 7.62 -0.78
C ILE A 104 11.47 8.65 -1.87
N ARG A 105 11.76 9.94 -1.62
CA ARG A 105 11.50 11.03 -2.59
C ARG A 105 12.10 10.77 -3.96
N ARG A 106 13.38 10.40 -4.02
CA ARG A 106 14.09 10.20 -5.30
C ARG A 106 13.52 9.00 -6.06
N ILE A 107 13.28 7.89 -5.36
CA ILE A 107 12.73 6.68 -5.96
C ILE A 107 11.27 6.88 -6.40
N TRP A 108 10.49 7.66 -5.65
CA TRP A 108 9.13 8.01 -6.04
C TRP A 108 9.13 8.86 -7.32
N MET A 109 10.03 9.82 -7.45
CA MET A 109 10.16 10.61 -8.69
C MET A 109 10.59 9.79 -9.90
N LEU A 110 11.59 8.92 -9.74
CA LEU A 110 12.06 8.04 -10.82
C LEU A 110 10.98 7.05 -11.27
N SER A 111 10.26 6.47 -10.32
CA SER A 111 9.13 5.58 -10.63
C SER A 111 7.95 6.31 -11.24
N GLY A 112 7.69 7.55 -10.81
CA GLY A 112 6.74 8.47 -11.45
C GLY A 112 7.07 8.73 -12.91
N LEU A 113 8.33 9.07 -13.21
CA LEU A 113 8.79 9.25 -14.58
C LEU A 113 8.66 7.96 -15.39
N SER A 114 9.06 6.82 -14.84
CA SER A 114 8.87 5.50 -15.47
C SER A 114 7.39 5.25 -15.79
N PHE A 115 6.49 5.53 -14.86
CA PHE A 115 5.05 5.37 -15.07
C PHE A 115 4.51 6.28 -16.18
N LEU A 116 4.91 7.56 -16.19
CA LEU A 116 4.50 8.54 -17.20
C LEU A 116 5.02 8.16 -18.59
N VAL A 117 6.29 7.78 -18.70
CA VAL A 117 6.88 7.33 -19.97
C VAL A 117 6.18 6.05 -20.44
N GLY A 118 5.98 5.07 -19.56
CA GLY A 118 5.32 3.80 -19.92
C GLY A 118 3.87 4.00 -20.35
N SER A 119 3.09 4.83 -19.64
CA SER A 119 1.70 5.12 -20.01
C SER A 119 1.59 5.90 -21.32
N LEU A 120 2.45 6.89 -21.54
CA LEU A 120 2.51 7.63 -22.80
C LEU A 120 2.93 6.72 -23.97
N TRP A 121 3.90 5.84 -23.75
CA TRP A 121 4.34 4.89 -24.77
C TRP A 121 3.24 3.91 -25.16
N ILE A 122 2.49 3.37 -24.19
CA ILE A 122 1.33 2.52 -24.47
C ILE A 122 0.23 3.32 -25.19
N MET A 123 -0.01 4.57 -24.80
CA MET A 123 -1.00 5.45 -25.44
C MET A 123 -0.74 5.66 -26.94
N LEU A 124 0.54 5.71 -27.33
CA LEU A 124 0.99 5.93 -28.70
C LEU A 124 1.24 4.63 -29.48
N ALA A 125 0.98 3.46 -28.88
CA ALA A 125 1.21 2.17 -29.52
C ALA A 125 0.23 1.96 -30.69
N THR A 126 0.79 1.68 -31.87
CA THR A 126 0.05 1.43 -33.12
C THR A 126 0.04 -0.03 -33.54
N ASP A 127 0.92 -0.84 -32.94
CA ASP A 127 1.19 -2.21 -33.35
C ASP A 127 1.64 -3.05 -32.15
N LEU A 128 1.59 -4.37 -32.34
CA LEU A 128 1.90 -5.36 -31.32
C LEU A 128 3.37 -5.83 -31.34
N SER A 129 4.30 -4.92 -31.60
CA SER A 129 5.73 -5.21 -31.62
C SER A 129 6.32 -5.43 -30.22
N TRP A 130 7.59 -5.84 -30.15
CA TRP A 130 8.35 -5.96 -28.90
C TRP A 130 8.34 -4.67 -28.06
N SER A 131 8.12 -3.52 -28.68
CA SER A 131 8.00 -2.23 -27.99
C SER A 131 6.91 -2.21 -26.92
N ILE A 132 5.76 -2.88 -27.15
CA ILE A 132 4.65 -2.89 -26.20
C ILE A 132 4.98 -3.67 -24.92
N TYR A 133 5.85 -4.70 -25.02
CA TYR A 133 6.35 -5.44 -23.86
C TYR A 133 7.19 -4.52 -22.97
N VAL A 134 8.12 -3.78 -23.58
CA VAL A 134 8.98 -2.82 -22.87
C VAL A 134 8.14 -1.70 -22.25
N ALA A 135 7.23 -1.11 -23.02
CA ALA A 135 6.32 -0.06 -22.54
C ALA A 135 5.49 -0.55 -21.35
N ARG A 136 4.97 -1.78 -21.41
CA ARG A 136 4.22 -2.41 -20.31
C ARG A 136 5.07 -2.64 -19.08
N CYS A 137 6.30 -3.13 -19.25
CA CYS A 137 7.25 -3.31 -18.16
C CYS A 137 7.57 -1.98 -17.47
N VAL A 138 7.91 -0.95 -18.24
CA VAL A 138 8.22 0.39 -17.73
C VAL A 138 7.04 0.99 -16.97
N PHE A 139 5.82 0.81 -17.49
CA PHE A 139 4.58 1.23 -16.84
C PHE A 139 4.35 0.51 -15.50
N ILE A 140 4.36 -0.84 -15.49
CA ILE A 140 4.02 -1.62 -14.30
C ILE A 140 5.08 -1.55 -13.21
N VAL A 141 6.35 -1.39 -13.59
CA VAL A 141 7.46 -1.13 -12.66
C VAL A 141 7.28 0.23 -11.99
N GLY A 142 6.96 1.27 -12.76
CA GLY A 142 6.65 2.60 -12.24
C GLY A 142 5.48 2.54 -11.26
N LEU A 143 4.35 1.97 -11.69
CA LEU A 143 3.15 1.84 -10.87
C LEU A 143 3.43 1.12 -9.53
N ALA A 144 4.07 -0.05 -9.59
CA ALA A 144 4.35 -0.86 -8.40
C ALA A 144 5.27 -0.13 -7.41
N THR A 145 6.27 0.57 -7.94
CA THR A 145 7.24 1.31 -7.12
C THR A 145 6.64 2.57 -6.52
N MET A 146 5.80 3.32 -7.26
CA MET A 146 5.05 4.47 -6.74
C MET A 146 4.12 4.07 -5.59
N PHE A 147 3.43 2.93 -5.73
CA PHE A 147 2.57 2.39 -4.68
C PHE A 147 3.39 2.02 -3.43
N ALA A 148 4.53 1.36 -3.61
CA ALA A 148 5.45 1.03 -2.52
C ALA A 148 6.00 2.29 -1.82
N CYS A 149 6.38 3.32 -2.58
CA CYS A 149 6.83 4.61 -2.04
C CYS A 149 5.73 5.28 -1.21
N SER A 150 4.49 5.30 -1.72
CA SER A 150 3.33 5.89 -1.05
C SER A 150 3.06 5.23 0.30
N VAL A 151 3.03 3.89 0.33
CA VAL A 151 2.83 3.11 1.56
C VAL A 151 3.99 3.33 2.54
N SER A 152 5.23 3.27 2.07
CA SER A 152 6.41 3.43 2.92
C SER A 152 6.50 4.82 3.54
N HIS A 153 6.13 5.86 2.79
CA HIS A 153 6.10 7.24 3.26
C HIS A 153 5.10 7.43 4.41
N ILE A 154 3.87 6.93 4.24
CA ILE A 154 2.83 6.99 5.27
C ILE A 154 3.24 6.17 6.50
N GLN A 155 3.86 5.01 6.31
CA GLN A 155 4.38 4.21 7.42
C GLN A 155 5.45 4.93 8.23
N GLN A 156 6.33 5.71 7.60
CA GLN A 156 7.37 6.47 8.30
C GLN A 156 6.80 7.63 9.14
N LYS A 157 5.67 8.22 8.72
CA LYS A 157 5.01 9.32 9.44
C LYS A 157 4.00 8.86 10.49
N ALA A 158 3.57 7.60 10.44
CA ALA A 158 2.57 7.06 11.37
C ALA A 158 3.19 6.70 12.74
N PRO A 159 2.57 7.12 13.87
CA PRO A 159 3.04 6.76 15.21
C PRO A 159 3.06 5.23 15.42
N PRO A 160 4.04 4.65 16.13
CA PRO A 160 4.19 3.19 16.29
C PRO A 160 2.93 2.49 16.80
N LEU A 161 2.25 3.08 17.79
CA LEU A 161 1.03 2.55 18.41
C LEU A 161 -0.18 2.57 17.47
N ARG A 162 -0.23 3.52 16.53
CA ARG A 162 -1.37 3.74 15.61
C ARG A 162 -1.06 3.35 14.17
N ARG A 163 0.13 2.80 13.90
CA ARG A 163 0.59 2.45 12.55
C ARG A 163 -0.38 1.55 11.80
N THR A 164 -0.91 0.53 12.48
CA THR A 164 -1.90 -0.40 11.91
C THR A 164 -3.21 0.31 11.55
N GLU A 165 -3.65 1.27 12.36
CA GLU A 165 -4.83 2.10 12.06
C GLU A 165 -4.58 2.93 10.80
N VAL A 166 -3.45 3.65 10.73
CA VAL A 166 -3.12 4.55 9.62
C VAL A 166 -2.99 3.78 8.31
N ILE A 167 -2.26 2.66 8.31
CA ILE A 167 -2.11 1.80 7.13
C ILE A 167 -3.47 1.20 6.74
N GLY A 168 -4.29 0.83 7.73
CA GLY A 168 -5.64 0.32 7.51
C GLY A 168 -6.53 1.33 6.80
N THR A 169 -6.58 2.56 7.30
CA THR A 169 -7.35 3.66 6.70
C THR A 169 -6.76 4.05 5.35
N PHE A 170 -5.44 4.15 5.22
CA PHE A 170 -4.79 4.42 3.93
C PHE A 170 -5.17 3.36 2.90
N GLY A 171 -5.25 2.08 3.28
CA GLY A 171 -5.69 1.01 2.39
C GLY A 171 -7.14 1.14 1.89
N ALA A 172 -8.01 1.89 2.58
CA ALA A 172 -9.36 2.17 2.09
C ALA A 172 -9.37 3.02 0.81
N SER A 173 -8.38 3.89 0.63
CA SER A 173 -8.22 4.67 -0.62
C SER A 173 -8.10 3.78 -1.85
N GLY A 174 -7.52 2.58 -1.71
CA GLY A 174 -7.40 1.62 -2.80
C GLY A 174 -8.75 1.09 -3.28
N PHE A 175 -9.69 0.83 -2.37
CA PHE A 175 -11.04 0.40 -2.76
C PHE A 175 -11.79 1.54 -3.45
N LEU A 176 -11.68 2.76 -2.92
CA LEU A 176 -12.31 3.92 -3.54
C LEU A 176 -11.74 4.17 -4.94
N GLY A 177 -10.42 4.12 -5.10
CA GLY A 177 -9.77 4.25 -6.40
C GLY A 177 -10.17 3.14 -7.39
N MET A 178 -10.41 1.92 -6.90
CA MET A 178 -10.88 0.82 -7.74
C MET A 178 -12.32 1.03 -8.23
N ILE A 179 -13.23 1.49 -7.37
CA ILE A 179 -14.60 1.84 -7.77
C ILE A 179 -14.57 2.95 -8.81
N LEU A 180 -13.86 4.05 -8.51
CA LEU A 180 -13.79 5.20 -9.41
C LEU A 180 -13.15 4.84 -10.74
N GLY A 181 -12.04 4.10 -10.74
CA GLY A 181 -11.35 3.70 -11.96
C GLY A 181 -12.16 2.75 -12.83
N ALA A 182 -12.85 1.77 -12.23
CA ALA A 182 -13.70 0.85 -12.98
C ALA A 182 -14.93 1.56 -13.57
N GLN A 183 -15.54 2.50 -12.83
CA GLN A 183 -16.67 3.28 -13.33
C GLN A 183 -16.25 4.25 -14.44
N LEU A 184 -15.10 4.91 -14.29
CA LEU A 184 -14.58 5.87 -15.27
C LEU A 184 -14.20 5.18 -16.59
N VAL A 185 -13.54 4.02 -16.52
CA VAL A 185 -13.19 3.29 -17.74
C VAL A 185 -14.43 2.76 -18.46
N ASP A 186 -15.42 2.21 -17.74
CA ASP A 186 -16.66 1.73 -18.35
C ASP A 186 -17.49 2.87 -18.94
N PHE A 187 -17.45 4.05 -18.33
CA PHE A 187 -18.06 5.27 -18.88
C PHE A 187 -17.45 5.63 -20.25
N PHE A 188 -16.12 5.63 -20.38
CA PHE A 188 -15.47 5.87 -21.68
C PHE A 188 -15.80 4.81 -22.72
N PHE A 189 -15.83 3.54 -22.32
CA PHE A 189 -16.17 2.44 -23.23
C PHE A 189 -17.63 2.45 -23.70
N ARG A 190 -18.55 3.00 -22.92
CA ARG A 190 -19.97 3.15 -23.30
C ARG A 190 -20.22 4.34 -24.22
N LEU A 191 -19.55 5.46 -23.99
CA LEU A 191 -19.79 6.69 -24.75
C LEU A 191 -19.04 6.76 -26.07
N ILE A 192 -17.85 6.16 -26.13
CA ILE A 192 -16.95 6.34 -27.26
C ILE A 192 -16.94 5.04 -28.05
N PRO A 193 -17.20 5.03 -29.37
CA PRO A 193 -17.12 3.83 -30.20
C PRO A 193 -15.69 3.29 -30.32
N GLU A 194 -15.56 2.05 -30.78
CA GLU A 194 -14.27 1.36 -30.82
C GLU A 194 -13.38 2.03 -31.86
N SER A 195 -12.34 2.71 -31.37
CA SER A 195 -11.47 3.57 -32.15
C SER A 195 -10.14 3.75 -31.41
N ALA A 196 -9.08 4.10 -32.14
CA ALA A 196 -7.78 4.42 -31.53
C ALA A 196 -7.91 5.56 -30.49
N PHE A 197 -8.78 6.53 -30.75
CA PHE A 197 -9.07 7.65 -29.85
C PHE A 197 -9.59 7.21 -28.48
N ARG A 198 -10.43 6.15 -28.41
CA ARG A 198 -10.91 5.59 -27.14
C ARG A 198 -9.74 5.17 -26.25
N TYR A 199 -8.79 4.42 -26.80
CA TYR A 199 -7.64 3.93 -26.06
C TYR A 199 -6.67 5.06 -25.71
N GLN A 200 -6.46 6.01 -26.62
CA GLN A 200 -5.67 7.21 -26.33
C GLN A 200 -6.26 8.00 -25.16
N LEU A 201 -7.58 8.15 -25.07
CA LEU A 201 -8.23 8.79 -23.92
C LEU A 201 -8.05 8.00 -22.63
N VAL A 202 -8.23 6.67 -22.66
CA VAL A 202 -8.06 5.83 -21.46
C VAL A 202 -6.63 5.91 -20.95
N PHE A 203 -5.62 5.72 -21.81
CA PHE A 203 -4.21 5.80 -21.42
C PHE A 203 -3.75 7.24 -21.14
N GLY A 204 -4.36 8.24 -21.78
CA GLY A 204 -4.18 9.66 -21.45
C GLY A 204 -4.69 10.00 -20.05
N TRP A 205 -5.85 9.48 -19.65
CA TRP A 205 -6.34 9.62 -18.27
C TRP A 205 -5.46 8.90 -17.25
N ILE A 206 -4.94 7.72 -17.60
CA ILE A 206 -3.94 7.01 -16.78
C ILE A 206 -2.70 7.89 -16.60
N PHE A 207 -2.20 8.51 -17.68
CA PHE A 207 -1.07 9.45 -17.62
C PHE A 207 -1.38 10.65 -16.73
N LEU A 208 -2.55 11.28 -16.87
CA LEU A 208 -2.96 12.43 -16.04
C LEU A 208 -3.06 12.07 -14.56
N MET A 209 -3.60 10.90 -14.21
CA MET A 209 -3.66 10.41 -12.84
C MET A 209 -2.25 10.12 -12.27
N GLY A 210 -1.34 9.61 -13.11
CA GLY A 210 0.07 9.47 -12.75
C GLY A 210 0.75 10.81 -12.49
N LEU A 211 0.49 11.80 -13.36
CA LEU A 211 1.05 13.14 -13.24
C LEU A 211 0.55 13.81 -11.96
N PHE A 212 -0.75 13.69 -11.68
CA PHE A 212 -1.34 14.14 -10.42
C PHE A 212 -0.67 13.47 -9.20
N ASN A 213 -0.45 12.15 -9.24
CA ASN A 213 0.26 11.46 -8.16
C ASN A 213 1.68 12.01 -7.98
N VAL A 214 2.44 12.22 -9.06
CA VAL A 214 3.80 12.77 -9.01
C VAL A 214 3.80 14.20 -8.46
N CYS A 215 2.86 15.06 -8.86
CA CYS A 215 2.73 16.41 -8.34
C CYS A 215 2.42 16.41 -6.83
N MET A 216 1.49 15.55 -6.38
CA MET A 216 1.19 15.39 -4.95
C MET A 216 2.39 14.83 -4.18
N ALA A 217 3.11 13.86 -4.75
CA ALA A 217 4.31 13.28 -4.15
C ALA A 217 5.44 14.30 -4.02
N LEU A 218 5.65 15.14 -5.03
CA LEU A 218 6.59 16.26 -5.00
C LEU A 218 6.27 17.21 -3.84
N TRP A 219 5.00 17.60 -3.73
CA TRP A 219 4.56 18.49 -2.67
C TRP A 219 4.76 17.86 -1.29
N LEU A 220 4.34 16.59 -1.13
CA LEU A 220 4.39 15.86 0.12
C LEU A 220 5.81 15.60 0.63
N THR A 221 6.77 15.41 -0.29
CA THR A 221 8.17 15.10 0.02
C THR A 221 9.08 16.33 0.00
N SER A 222 8.56 17.52 -0.29
CA SER A 222 9.35 18.75 -0.38
C SER A 222 10.04 19.13 0.93
N GLY A 223 9.45 18.79 2.08
CA GLY A 223 9.99 19.06 3.42
C GLY A 223 10.70 17.87 4.08
N ASP A 224 10.76 16.70 3.43
CA ASP A 224 11.37 15.52 4.04
C ASP A 224 12.90 15.58 3.88
N ALA A 225 13.62 15.72 5.00
CA ALA A 225 15.06 15.57 5.02
C ALA A 225 15.41 14.12 4.62
N VAL A 226 16.29 13.94 3.64
CA VAL A 226 16.81 12.61 3.28
C VAL A 226 17.61 12.11 4.48
N ARG A 227 17.01 11.27 5.32
CA ARG A 227 17.73 10.50 6.32
C ARG A 227 18.12 9.18 5.65
N PRO A 228 19.37 9.01 5.17
CA PRO A 228 19.82 7.70 4.77
C PRO A 228 19.75 6.81 6.01
N LEU A 229 18.83 5.83 5.99
CA LEU A 229 18.89 4.74 6.93
C LEU A 229 20.10 3.92 6.48
N GLU A 230 21.21 4.07 7.20
CA GLU A 230 22.44 3.32 6.97
C GLU A 230 22.25 1.86 7.42
N ASP A 231 21.27 1.15 6.88
CA ASP A 231 21.08 -0.26 7.19
C ASP A 231 22.03 -1.11 6.33
N LYS A 232 23.19 -1.41 6.92
CA LYS A 232 24.22 -2.30 6.35
C LYS A 232 23.80 -3.78 6.37
N ARG A 233 22.61 -4.13 6.88
CA ARG A 233 22.20 -5.54 6.96
C ARG A 233 21.92 -6.12 5.57
N SER A 234 22.60 -7.23 5.29
CA SER A 234 22.44 -7.98 4.04
C SER A 234 21.02 -8.56 3.97
N LEU A 235 20.37 -8.43 2.81
CA LEU A 235 19.04 -9.01 2.56
C LEU A 235 19.02 -10.52 2.86
N LYS A 236 20.14 -11.20 2.56
CA LYS A 236 20.33 -12.62 2.87
C LYS A 236 20.34 -12.90 4.37
N ALA A 237 20.99 -12.05 5.16
CA ALA A 237 21.05 -12.22 6.61
C ALA A 237 19.67 -12.01 7.27
N LEU A 238 18.88 -11.07 6.75
CA LEU A 238 17.52 -10.83 7.22
C LEU A 238 16.58 -11.98 6.82
N LEU A 239 16.66 -12.44 5.57
CA LEU A 239 15.90 -13.59 5.08
C LEU A 239 16.28 -14.89 5.79
N SER A 240 17.55 -15.10 6.12
CA SER A 240 18.00 -16.33 6.79
C SER A 240 17.59 -16.36 8.28
N THR A 241 17.51 -15.20 8.92
CA THR A 241 17.21 -15.12 10.36
C THR A 241 15.71 -15.09 10.63
N HIS A 242 14.91 -14.46 9.74
CA HIS A 242 13.47 -14.29 9.91
C HIS A 242 12.71 -14.60 8.62
N PHE A 243 12.90 -15.78 8.01
CA PHE A 243 12.21 -16.15 6.76
C PHE A 243 10.69 -16.23 7.00
N PRO A 244 9.87 -15.29 6.49
CA PRO A 244 8.45 -15.27 6.77
C PRO A 244 7.69 -16.16 5.77
N ALA A 245 8.00 -17.46 5.75
CA ALA A 245 7.50 -18.41 4.74
C ALA A 245 5.96 -18.39 4.60
N SER A 246 5.26 -18.39 5.73
CA SER A 246 3.80 -18.40 5.78
C SER A 246 3.20 -17.14 5.18
N ILE A 247 3.75 -15.97 5.54
CA ILE A 247 3.30 -14.67 5.01
C ILE A 247 3.58 -14.58 3.51
N LEU A 248 4.73 -15.07 3.06
CA LEU A 248 5.08 -15.12 1.63
C LEU A 248 4.10 -16.00 0.86
N LEU A 249 3.81 -17.20 1.36
CA LEU A 249 2.86 -18.13 0.73
C LEU A 249 1.46 -17.51 0.61
N VAL A 250 0.95 -16.92 1.70
CA VAL A 250 -0.35 -16.25 1.71
C VAL A 250 -0.37 -15.08 0.70
N THR A 251 0.70 -14.28 0.65
CA THR A 251 0.80 -13.14 -0.27
C THR A 251 0.85 -13.59 -1.73
N VAL A 252 1.56 -14.68 -2.03
CA VAL A 252 1.63 -15.27 -3.38
C VAL A 252 0.27 -15.83 -3.79
N MET A 253 -0.39 -16.61 -2.92
CA MET A 253 -1.73 -17.15 -3.19
C MET A 253 -2.76 -16.05 -3.42
N MET A 254 -2.77 -15.01 -2.57
CA MET A 254 -3.65 -13.86 -2.73
C MET A 254 -3.35 -13.07 -4.01
N GLY A 255 -2.06 -12.88 -4.33
CA GLY A 255 -1.62 -12.21 -5.55
C GLY A 255 -2.00 -12.96 -6.82
N LEU A 256 -1.90 -14.29 -6.84
CA LEU A 256 -2.34 -15.13 -7.95
C LEU A 256 -3.84 -15.01 -8.17
N GLY A 257 -4.65 -15.15 -7.11
CA GLY A 257 -6.10 -15.00 -7.20
C GLY A 257 -6.50 -13.63 -7.76
N PHE A 258 -5.91 -12.56 -7.22
CA PHE A 258 -6.19 -11.21 -7.68
C PHE A 258 -5.72 -10.96 -9.14
N SER A 259 -4.58 -11.52 -9.54
CA SER A 259 -4.04 -11.37 -10.90
C SER A 259 -4.92 -12.06 -11.94
N VAL A 260 -5.39 -13.28 -11.66
CA VAL A 260 -6.31 -14.01 -12.57
C VAL A 260 -7.58 -13.19 -12.81
N THR A 261 -8.20 -12.67 -11.74
CA THR A 261 -9.38 -11.83 -11.87
C THR A 261 -9.09 -10.58 -12.71
N THR A 262 -8.03 -9.84 -12.40
CA THR A 262 -7.74 -8.58 -13.11
C THR A 262 -7.36 -8.74 -14.58
N VAL A 263 -6.77 -9.89 -14.97
CA VAL A 263 -6.36 -10.16 -16.36
C VAL A 263 -7.52 -10.69 -17.21
N PHE A 264 -8.30 -11.63 -16.69
CA PHE A 264 -9.29 -12.37 -17.49
C PHE A 264 -10.73 -11.88 -17.31
N LEU A 265 -11.05 -11.19 -16.21
CA LEU A 265 -12.42 -10.75 -15.92
C LEU A 265 -12.99 -9.87 -17.03
N THR A 266 -12.23 -8.90 -17.49
CA THR A 266 -12.68 -7.98 -18.55
C THR A 266 -13.09 -8.74 -19.80
N ARG A 267 -12.29 -9.74 -20.21
CA ARG A 267 -12.60 -10.60 -21.36
C ARG A 267 -13.84 -11.44 -21.12
N TYR A 268 -13.92 -12.08 -19.95
CA TYR A 268 -15.06 -12.90 -19.55
C TYR A 268 -16.38 -12.10 -19.53
N THR A 269 -16.35 -10.85 -19.08
CA THR A 269 -17.54 -9.97 -19.12
C THR A 269 -17.95 -9.63 -20.54
N THR A 270 -16.98 -9.43 -21.44
CA THR A 270 -17.25 -9.11 -22.85
C THR A 270 -17.79 -10.33 -23.60
N SER A 271 -17.28 -11.54 -23.35
CA SER A 271 -17.79 -12.77 -23.97
C SER A 271 -19.24 -13.09 -23.57
N LEU A 272 -19.59 -12.79 -22.31
CA LEU A 272 -20.95 -12.96 -21.80
C LEU A 272 -21.89 -11.79 -22.13
N HIS A 273 -21.44 -10.79 -22.90
CA HIS A 273 -22.21 -9.59 -23.25
C HIS A 273 -22.74 -8.82 -22.02
N LEU A 274 -21.98 -8.82 -20.92
CA LEU A 274 -22.34 -8.14 -19.68
C LEU A 274 -21.89 -6.67 -19.70
N ARG A 275 -22.50 -5.85 -18.84
CA ARG A 275 -22.36 -4.37 -18.75
C ARG A 275 -20.96 -3.83 -18.39
N GLY A 276 -19.92 -4.67 -18.41
CA GLY A 276 -18.53 -4.34 -18.10
C GLY A 276 -18.06 -4.86 -16.72
N PRO A 277 -16.76 -4.71 -16.41
CA PRO A 277 -16.15 -5.12 -15.15
C PRO A 277 -16.51 -4.21 -13.97
N SER A 278 -17.15 -3.05 -14.18
CA SER A 278 -17.41 -2.12 -13.08
C SER A 278 -18.34 -2.68 -12.00
N THR A 279 -19.33 -3.50 -12.38
CA THR A 279 -20.21 -4.16 -11.42
C THR A 279 -19.44 -5.10 -10.50
N PHE A 280 -18.51 -5.88 -11.05
CA PHE A 280 -17.68 -6.80 -10.28
C PHE A 280 -16.76 -6.04 -9.33
N PHE A 281 -16.02 -5.04 -9.83
CA PHE A 281 -15.08 -4.28 -9.00
C PHE A 281 -15.78 -3.45 -7.94
N SER A 282 -16.99 -2.96 -8.20
CA SER A 282 -17.81 -2.28 -7.21
C SER A 282 -18.25 -3.22 -6.09
N ALA A 283 -18.77 -4.41 -6.44
CA ALA A 283 -19.14 -5.42 -5.47
C ALA A 283 -17.93 -5.87 -4.63
N TYR A 284 -16.81 -6.17 -5.29
CA TYR A 284 -15.55 -6.53 -4.62
C TYR A 284 -15.09 -5.44 -3.66
N ALA A 285 -15.05 -4.18 -4.09
CA ALA A 285 -14.61 -3.07 -3.25
C ALA A 285 -15.52 -2.84 -2.05
N ILE A 286 -16.85 -2.92 -2.22
CA ILE A 286 -17.83 -2.79 -1.13
C ILE A 286 -17.69 -3.92 -0.14
N THR A 287 -17.60 -5.17 -0.60
CA THR A 287 -17.42 -6.34 0.26
C THR A 287 -16.09 -6.27 1.00
N ALA A 288 -15.00 -5.95 0.30
CA ALA A 288 -13.67 -5.86 0.90
C ALA A 288 -13.56 -4.70 1.90
N PHE A 289 -14.16 -3.54 1.60
CA PHE A 289 -14.24 -2.42 2.54
C PHE A 289 -15.07 -2.79 3.78
N SER A 290 -16.22 -3.44 3.60
CA SER A 290 -17.08 -3.88 4.70
C SER A 290 -16.38 -4.90 5.59
N MET A 291 -15.74 -5.91 4.99
CA MET A 291 -14.93 -6.90 5.71
C MET A 291 -13.78 -6.24 6.47
N ARG A 292 -13.12 -5.24 5.88
CA ARG A 292 -12.05 -4.49 6.54
C ARG A 292 -12.56 -3.68 7.74
N PHE A 293 -13.76 -3.12 7.65
CA PHE A 293 -14.39 -2.41 8.75
C PHE A 293 -14.75 -3.35 9.92
N VAL A 294 -15.30 -4.53 9.61
CA VAL A 294 -15.61 -5.56 10.63
C VAL A 294 -14.33 -6.11 11.25
N ALA A 295 -13.34 -6.48 10.44
CA ALA A 295 -12.07 -7.04 10.89
C ALA A 295 -11.25 -6.06 11.76
N ARG A 296 -11.43 -4.74 11.58
CA ARG A 296 -10.82 -3.72 12.46
C ARG A 296 -11.21 -3.94 13.92
N ARG A 297 -12.43 -4.41 14.21
CA ARG A 297 -12.88 -4.72 15.57
C ARG A 297 -12.33 -6.05 16.08
N TRP A 298 -12.14 -7.04 15.20
CA TRP A 298 -11.58 -8.33 15.59
C TRP A 298 -10.15 -8.23 16.13
N SER A 299 -9.34 -7.28 15.65
CA SER A 299 -7.98 -7.08 16.16
C SER A 299 -7.96 -6.77 17.67
N ASN A 300 -9.03 -6.19 18.20
CA ASN A 300 -9.15 -5.86 19.61
C ASN A 300 -9.69 -7.03 20.45
N ILE A 301 -10.36 -8.00 19.81
CA ILE A 301 -11.08 -9.09 20.50
C ILE A 301 -10.24 -10.38 20.56
N MET A 302 -9.49 -10.72 19.49
CA MET A 302 -8.82 -12.03 19.37
C MET A 302 -7.31 -12.03 19.68
N GLY A 303 -6.69 -10.85 19.86
CA GLY A 303 -5.25 -10.71 20.10
C GLY A 303 -4.41 -10.96 18.85
N ARG A 304 -3.33 -10.17 18.66
CA ARG A 304 -2.54 -10.13 17.41
C ARG A 304 -1.87 -11.46 16.98
N HIS A 305 -1.74 -12.44 17.87
CA HIS A 305 -1.06 -13.71 17.55
C HIS A 305 -2.01 -14.81 17.03
N ARG A 306 -3.33 -14.62 17.14
CA ARG A 306 -4.35 -15.61 16.70
C ARG A 306 -5.04 -15.26 15.38
N MET A 307 -4.64 -14.16 14.74
CA MET A 307 -5.04 -13.77 13.38
C MET A 307 -3.97 -14.20 12.38
#